data_AF-A0A451BJQ0-F1
#
_entry.id   AF-A0A451BJQ0-F1
#
_cell.length_a   1.000
_cell.length_b   1.000
_cell.length_c   1.000
_cell.angle_alpha   90.00
_cell.angle_beta   90.00
_cell.angle_gamma   90.00
#
_symmetry.space_group_name_H-M   'P 1'
#
loop_
_entity.id
_entity.type
_entity.pdbx_description
1 polymer ?
#
loop_
_entity_poly.entity_id
_entity_poly.type
_entity_poly.pdbx_seq_one_letter_code
_entity_poly.pdbx_strand_id
1 'polypeptide(L)'
;MKKTARKLGSKPKKQVSPFVKWASGKRHLIPEILARLPASFGIYYESFVGGGAVFFALTDRISQAILSDSNAELRTSTLLQCAL
;
A
#
# COMPACT_ATOMS: atom_id res chain seq x y z
N MET A 1 29.61 -7.19 38.35
CA MET A 1 28.27 -6.77 37.89
C MET A 1 28.32 -6.54 36.38
N LYS A 2 27.86 -7.50 35.56
CA LYS A 2 27.81 -7.34 34.09
C LYS A 2 26.34 -7.22 33.67
N LYS A 3 25.88 -6.02 33.32
CA LYS A 3 24.52 -5.79 32.83
C LYS A 3 24.49 -6.08 31.33
N THR A 4 24.04 -7.27 30.96
CA THR A 4 23.82 -7.66 29.56
C THR A 4 22.60 -6.91 29.04
N ALA A 5 22.80 -6.07 28.02
CA ALA A 5 21.73 -5.31 27.37
C ALA A 5 20.71 -6.27 26.74
N ARG A 6 19.46 -6.17 27.18
CA ARG A 6 18.33 -6.93 26.60
C ARG A 6 18.03 -6.38 25.21
N LYS A 7 18.21 -7.20 24.18
CA LYS A 7 17.82 -6.92 22.79
C LYS A 7 16.28 -6.84 22.74
N LEU A 8 15.73 -5.64 22.63
CA LEU A 8 14.28 -5.44 22.48
C LEU A 8 13.86 -5.98 21.11
N GLY A 9 13.09 -7.08 21.11
CA GLY A 9 12.54 -7.67 19.90
C GLY A 9 11.63 -6.68 19.18
N SER A 10 11.96 -6.34 17.94
CA SER A 10 11.11 -5.55 17.06
C SER A 10 9.85 -6.35 16.73
N LYS A 11 8.67 -5.84 17.12
CA LYS A 11 7.38 -6.42 16.73
C LYS A 11 7.30 -6.51 15.19
N PRO A 12 6.81 -7.63 14.62
CA PRO A 12 6.65 -7.75 13.18
C PRO A 12 5.60 -6.75 12.69
N LYS A 13 5.98 -5.90 11.73
CA LYS A 13 5.03 -5.02 11.02
C LYS A 13 4.03 -5.89 10.27
N LYS A 14 2.74 -5.73 10.59
CA LYS A 14 1.64 -6.48 9.98
C LYS A 14 1.43 -5.97 8.55
N GLN A 15 2.07 -6.61 7.57
CA GLN A 15 1.86 -6.26 6.16
C GLN A 15 0.46 -6.71 5.73
N VAL A 16 -0.40 -5.74 5.40
CA VAL A 16 -1.71 -6.01 4.82
C VAL A 16 -1.50 -6.37 3.36
N SER A 17 -1.96 -7.55 2.96
CA SER A 17 -1.90 -8.00 1.56
C SER A 17 -3.32 -8.23 1.03
N PRO A 18 -3.59 -7.97 -0.26
CA PRO A 18 -4.92 -8.15 -0.80
C PRO A 18 -5.36 -9.61 -0.74
N PHE A 19 -6.54 -9.85 -0.17
CA PHE A 19 -7.13 -11.18 0.04
C PHE A 19 -7.63 -11.84 -1.26
N VAL A 20 -7.85 -11.04 -2.32
CA VAL A 20 -8.29 -11.53 -3.63
C VAL A 20 -7.09 -11.67 -4.57
N LYS A 21 -6.94 -12.85 -5.18
CA LYS A 21 -6.09 -13.05 -6.37
C LYS A 21 -6.81 -12.43 -7.58
N TRP A 22 -6.64 -11.13 -7.79
CA TRP A 22 -7.14 -10.45 -8.99
C TRP A 22 -6.11 -10.52 -10.13
N ALA A 23 -6.59 -10.66 -11.38
CA ALA A 23 -5.78 -10.93 -12.58
C ALA A 23 -4.75 -9.83 -12.95
N SER A 24 -4.82 -8.65 -12.35
CA SER A 24 -3.86 -7.56 -12.58
C SER A 24 -2.70 -7.64 -11.57
N GLY A 25 -1.91 -8.72 -11.60
CA GLY A 25 -0.80 -8.99 -10.68
C GLY A 25 0.36 -7.99 -10.77
N LYS A 26 0.12 -6.69 -10.56
CA LYS A 26 1.11 -5.60 -10.49
C LYS A 26 2.15 -5.81 -9.38
N ARG A 27 2.01 -6.87 -8.57
CA ARG A 27 2.95 -7.25 -7.50
C ARG A 27 4.41 -7.32 -7.97
N HIS A 28 4.67 -7.87 -9.15
CA HIS A 28 6.03 -7.95 -9.69
C HIS A 28 6.60 -6.58 -10.09
N LEU A 29 5.73 -5.63 -10.43
CA LEU A 29 6.12 -4.26 -10.83
C LEU A 29 6.24 -3.31 -9.62
N ILE A 30 5.79 -3.71 -8.42
CA ILE A 30 5.85 -2.85 -7.23
C ILE A 30 7.25 -2.29 -6.98
N PRO A 31 8.35 -3.07 -6.99
CA PRO A 31 9.68 -2.53 -6.72
C PRO A 31 10.08 -1.42 -7.69
N GLU A 32 9.77 -1.61 -8.97
CA GLU A 32 10.05 -0.64 -10.03
C GLU A 32 9.18 0.62 -9.93
N ILE A 33 7.89 0.47 -9.61
CA ILE A 33 6.98 1.59 -9.39
C ILE A 33 7.47 2.41 -8.19
N LEU A 34 7.79 1.77 -7.08
CA LEU A 34 8.25 2.44 -5.86
C LEU A 34 9.56 3.21 -6.08
N ALA A 35 10.46 2.70 -6.92
CA ALA A 35 11.73 3.33 -7.24
C ALA A 35 11.57 4.60 -8.11
N ARG A 36 10.48 4.69 -8.89
CA ARG A 36 10.21 5.83 -9.78
C ARG A 36 9.27 6.87 -9.15
N LEU A 37 8.73 6.59 -7.98
CA LEU A 37 7.87 7.54 -7.27
C LEU A 37 8.68 8.71 -6.71
N PRO A 38 8.10 9.92 -6.70
CA PRO A 38 8.70 11.04 -5.99
C PRO A 38 8.82 10.76 -4.49
N ALA A 39 9.75 11.45 -3.82
CA ALA A 39 9.95 11.31 -2.39
C ALA A 39 8.69 11.65 -1.58
N SER A 40 7.95 12.67 -2.02
CA SER A 40 6.66 13.08 -1.48
C SER A 40 5.67 13.39 -2.60
N PHE A 41 4.40 13.17 -2.33
CA PHE A 41 3.29 13.53 -3.19
C PHE A 41 2.03 13.74 -2.34
N GLY A 42 1.05 14.45 -2.90
CA GLY A 42 -0.22 14.73 -2.22
C GLY A 42 -1.16 13.52 -2.28
N ILE A 43 -2.26 13.68 -3.03
CA ILE A 43 -3.27 12.64 -3.18
C ILE A 43 -2.78 11.60 -4.20
N TYR A 44 -2.85 10.32 -3.83
CA TYR A 44 -2.58 9.21 -4.74
C TYR A 44 -3.81 8.91 -5.59
N TYR A 45 -3.66 8.81 -6.92
CA TYR A 45 -4.74 8.45 -7.83
C TYR A 45 -4.44 7.12 -8.51
N GLU A 46 -5.34 6.14 -8.40
CA GLU A 46 -5.21 4.86 -9.09
C GLU A 46 -6.50 4.51 -9.85
N SER A 47 -6.51 4.79 -11.15
CA SER A 47 -7.69 4.65 -12.01
C SER A 47 -8.10 3.21 -12.35
N PHE A 48 -7.24 2.24 -12.01
CA PHE A 48 -7.42 0.82 -12.28
C PHE A 48 -6.95 0.01 -11.07
N VAL A 49 -7.64 0.18 -9.94
CA VAL A 49 -7.22 -0.42 -8.67
C VAL A 49 -7.12 -1.94 -8.76
N GLY A 50 -8.09 -2.62 -9.38
CA GLY A 50 -8.15 -4.08 -9.40
C GLY A 50 -8.05 -4.65 -7.98
N GLY A 51 -6.97 -5.40 -7.73
CA GLY A 51 -6.65 -5.93 -6.39
C GLY A 51 -5.93 -4.96 -5.44
N GLY A 52 -5.73 -3.69 -5.80
CA GLY A 52 -5.14 -2.65 -4.94
C GLY A 52 -3.68 -2.85 -4.55
N ALA A 53 -2.93 -3.68 -5.27
CA ALA A 53 -1.58 -4.09 -4.86
C ALA A 53 -0.60 -2.91 -4.70
N VAL A 54 -0.70 -1.88 -5.56
CA VAL A 54 0.16 -0.69 -5.49
C VAL A 54 -0.31 0.23 -4.37
N PHE A 55 -1.62 0.50 -4.28
CA PHE A 55 -2.23 1.20 -3.14
C PHE A 55 -1.78 0.63 -1.78
N PHE A 56 -1.90 -0.68 -1.55
CA PHE A 56 -1.49 -1.31 -0.29
C PHE A 56 0.02 -1.21 -0.02
N ALA A 57 0.86 -1.18 -1.05
CA ALA A 57 2.29 -0.97 -0.90
C ALA A 57 2.64 0.50 -0.55
N LEU A 58 1.70 1.42 -0.75
CA LEU A 58 1.88 2.85 -0.56
C LEU A 58 1.15 3.43 0.65
N THR A 59 0.35 2.65 1.39
CA THR A 59 -0.43 3.14 2.53
C THR A 59 0.40 3.88 3.57
N ASP A 60 1.66 3.48 3.76
CA ASP A 60 2.59 4.12 4.71
C ASP A 60 3.20 5.44 4.19
N ARG A 61 3.04 5.74 2.90
CA ARG A 61 3.63 6.89 2.22
C ARG A 61 2.60 7.95 1.83
N ILE A 62 1.31 7.66 1.98
CA ILE A 62 0.21 8.50 1.48
C ILE A 62 -0.80 8.75 2.59
N SER A 63 -1.33 9.97 2.66
CA SER A 63 -2.41 10.32 3.59
C SER A 63 -3.79 10.17 2.94
N GLN A 64 -3.86 10.32 1.62
CA GLN A 64 -5.11 10.32 0.86
C GLN A 64 -4.93 9.58 -0.46
N ALA A 65 -5.93 8.77 -0.81
CA ALA A 65 -6.00 8.06 -2.08
C ALA A 65 -7.39 8.16 -2.71
N ILE A 66 -7.43 8.32 -4.03
CA ILE A 66 -8.62 8.19 -4.85
C ILE A 66 -8.40 7.00 -5.77
N LEU A 67 -9.14 5.95 -5.48
CA LEU A 67 -9.14 4.72 -6.25
C LEU A 67 -10.32 4.77 -7.22
N SER A 68 -10.18 4.19 -8.40
CA SER A 68 -11.31 3.88 -9.27
C SER A 68 -11.05 2.61 -10.06
N ASP A 69 -12.14 2.00 -10.55
CA ASP A 69 -12.09 0.87 -11.47
C ASP A 69 -13.29 0.94 -12.43
N SER A 70 -13.08 0.43 -13.64
CA SER A 70 -14.15 0.26 -14.63
C SER A 70 -15.14 -0.84 -14.22
N ASN A 71 -14.65 -1.87 -13.51
CA ASN A 71 -15.49 -2.94 -13.00
C ASN A 71 -16.34 -2.41 -11.83
N ALA A 72 -17.67 -2.41 -12.01
CA ALA A 72 -18.60 -1.91 -11.01
C ALA A 72 -18.47 -2.64 -9.66
N GLU A 73 -18.13 -3.94 -9.67
CA GLU A 73 -17.91 -4.76 -8.47
C GLU A 73 -16.65 -4.36 -7.67
N LEU A 74 -15.69 -3.69 -8.33
CA LEU A 74 -14.44 -3.22 -7.72
C LEU A 74 -14.37 -1.71 -7.57
N ARG A 75 -15.42 -1.01 -8.00
CA ARG A 75 -15.47 0.44 -8.01
C ARG A 75 -15.55 0.96 -6.58
N THR A 76 -14.40 1.34 -6.06
CA THR A 76 -14.33 2.33 -4.98
C THR A 76 -14.28 3.69 -5.66
N SER A 77 -15.15 4.64 -5.31
CA SER A 77 -15.17 5.99 -5.94
C SER A 77 -15.04 7.12 -4.91
N THR A 78 -14.56 6.79 -3.72
CA THR A 78 -14.50 7.70 -2.57
C THR A 78 -13.05 7.95 -2.17
N LEU A 79 -12.78 9.16 -1.69
CA LEU A 79 -11.51 9.57 -1.12
C LEU A 79 -11.24 8.70 0.13
N LEU A 80 -10.30 7.77 0.02
CA LEU A 80 -9.82 7.01 1.16
C LEU A 80 -8.85 7.89 1.94
N GLN A 81 -9.20 8.21 3.17
CA GLN A 81 -8.21 8.61 4.16
C GLN A 81 -7.43 7.36 4.55
N CYS A 82 -6.14 7.36 4.19
CA CYS A 82 -5.20 6.36 4.66
C CYS A 82 -4.86 6.72 6.11
N ALA A 83 -5.70 6.29 7.05
CA ALA A 83 -5.39 6.36 8.47
C ALA A 83 -4.52 5.14 8.85
N LEU A 84 -3.31 5.41 9.34
CA LEU A 84 -2.49 4.47 10.11
C LEU A 84 -2.58 4.83 11.59
#